data_AF-A0A966A689-F1
#
_entry.id   AF-A0A966A689-F1
#
_cell.length_a   1.000
_cell.length_b   1.000
_cell.length_c   1.000
_cell.angle_alpha   90.00
_cell.angle_beta   90.00
_cell.angle_gamma   90.00
#
_symmetry.space_group_name_H-M   'P 1'
#
loop_
_entity.id
_entity.type
_entity.pdbx_description
1 polymer ?
#
loop_
_entity_poly.entity_id
_entity_poly.type
_entity_poly.pdbx_seq_one_letter_code
_entity_poly.pdbx_strand_id
1 'polypeptide(L)'
;MRKLVDDLISGKISRRGFLTGMAAASFAPAAARSALAAVEPLVPGAPLPEGFARSFTGTGADHMVQQIKETGAEYLFVSNGSGVGPICDALVDNPELQLIQATQEGQVVSIADGYAKASGKPGFGMFSRVGLPHSSSNMYNA
;
A
#
# COMPACT_ATOMS: atom_id res chain seq x y z
N MET A 1 2.58 12.87 -19.71
CA MET A 1 3.37 12.37 -18.56
C MET A 1 2.99 10.93 -18.18
N ARG A 2 1.72 10.63 -17.83
CA ARG A 2 1.27 9.26 -17.44
C ARG A 2 1.78 8.13 -18.36
N LYS A 3 1.56 8.24 -19.67
CA LYS A 3 2.06 7.27 -20.66
C LYS A 3 3.58 7.09 -20.62
N LEU A 4 4.35 8.17 -20.46
CA LEU A 4 5.82 8.09 -20.38
C LEU A 4 6.26 7.35 -19.10
N VAL A 5 5.54 7.56 -17.99
CA VAL A 5 5.77 6.84 -16.73
C VAL A 5 5.47 5.35 -16.91
N ASP A 6 4.32 5.01 -17.49
CA ASP A 6 3.94 3.62 -17.76
C ASP A 6 4.94 2.93 -18.69
N ASP A 7 5.37 3.60 -19.76
CA ASP A 7 6.34 3.06 -20.71
C ASP A 7 7.72 2.87 -20.07
N LEU A 8 8.11 3.72 -19.10
CA LEU A 8 9.35 3.58 -18.35
C LEU A 8 9.28 2.41 -17.34
N ILE A 9 8.22 2.33 -16.54
CA ILE A 9 8.04 1.26 -15.53
C ILE A 9 7.86 -0.10 -16.21
N SER A 10 7.22 -0.16 -17.37
CA SER A 10 7.07 -1.39 -18.15
C SER A 10 8.32 -1.76 -18.97
N GLY A 11 9.39 -0.95 -18.90
CA GLY A 11 10.65 -1.20 -19.61
C GLY A 11 10.60 -0.99 -21.14
N LYS A 12 9.53 -0.36 -21.67
CA LYS A 12 9.39 -0.05 -23.10
C LYS A 12 10.30 1.09 -23.55
N ILE A 13 10.64 2.00 -22.64
CA ILE A 13 11.62 3.06 -22.88
C ILE A 13 12.71 3.06 -21.82
N SER A 14 13.91 3.49 -22.21
CA SER A 14 15.01 3.70 -21.26
C SER A 14 14.84 5.01 -20.48
N ARG A 15 15.60 5.17 -19.40
CA ARG A 15 15.74 6.46 -18.67
C ARG A 15 16.01 7.64 -19.62
N ARG A 16 16.86 7.43 -20.63
CA ARG A 16 17.17 8.42 -21.67
C ARG A 16 15.93 8.69 -22.54
N GLY A 17 15.21 7.64 -22.96
CA GLY A 17 13.97 7.78 -23.71
C GLY A 17 12.90 8.56 -22.95
N PHE A 18 12.78 8.35 -21.63
CA PHE A 18 11.89 9.12 -20.77
C PHE A 18 12.27 10.61 -20.74
N LEU A 19 13.56 10.94 -20.55
CA LEU A 19 14.04 12.33 -20.56
C LEU A 19 13.81 13.02 -21.92
N THR A 20 14.06 12.30 -23.02
CA THR A 20 13.78 12.80 -24.38
C THR A 20 12.28 13.04 -24.59
N GLY A 21 11.43 12.11 -24.14
CA GLY A 21 9.97 12.26 -24.24
C GLY A 21 9.43 13.41 -23.39
N MET A 22 9.99 13.62 -22.20
CA MET A 22 9.68 14.76 -21.34
C MET A 22 10.11 16.09 -21.97
N ALA A 23 11.30 16.15 -22.57
CA ALA A 23 11.76 17.33 -23.29
C ALA A 23 10.87 17.64 -24.52
N ALA A 24 10.47 16.61 -25.27
CA ALA A 24 9.52 16.75 -26.39
C ALA A 24 8.14 17.26 -25.94
N ALA A 25 7.74 16.94 -24.70
CA ALA A 25 6.54 17.47 -24.06
C ALA A 25 6.74 18.85 -23.39
N SER A 26 7.83 19.57 -23.72
CA SER A 26 8.15 20.92 -23.23
C SER A 26 8.36 21.04 -21.72
N PHE A 27 8.71 19.93 -21.04
CA PHE A 27 9.13 20.01 -19.63
C PHE A 27 10.57 20.50 -19.52
N ALA A 28 10.82 21.36 -18.52
CA ALA A 28 12.18 21.78 -18.19
C ALA A 28 13.05 20.58 -17.79
N PRO A 29 14.36 20.60 -18.07
CA PRO A 29 15.27 19.50 -17.72
C PRO A 29 15.26 19.12 -16.23
N ALA A 30 15.14 20.11 -15.34
CA ALA A 30 15.05 19.87 -13.90
C ALA A 30 13.77 19.11 -13.52
N ALA A 31 12.63 19.47 -14.10
CA ALA A 31 11.36 18.78 -13.88
C ALA A 31 11.39 17.35 -14.42
N ALA A 32 11.97 17.13 -15.60
CA ALA A 32 12.14 15.80 -16.17
C ALA A 32 13.01 14.87 -15.29
N ARG A 33 14.12 15.40 -14.74
CA ARG A 33 14.99 14.65 -13.81
C ARG A 33 14.30 14.37 -12.49
N SER A 34 13.57 15.33 -11.94
CA SER A 34 12.81 15.15 -10.70
C SER A 34 11.74 14.07 -10.85
N ALA A 35 11.00 14.08 -11.97
CA ALA A 35 9.99 13.06 -12.26
C ALA A 35 10.63 11.68 -12.47
N LEU A 36 11.77 11.62 -13.15
CA LEU A 36 12.52 10.36 -13.32
C LEU A 36 12.95 9.80 -11.97
N ALA A 37 13.55 10.61 -11.09
CA ALA A 37 14.01 10.17 -9.78
C ALA A 37 12.87 9.64 -8.89
N ALA A 38 11.66 10.21 -9.00
CA ALA A 38 10.49 9.74 -8.26
C ALA A 38 9.98 8.37 -8.75
N VAL A 39 10.17 8.05 -10.03
CA VAL A 39 9.67 6.82 -10.67
C VAL A 39 10.74 5.73 -10.76
N GLU A 40 12.01 6.10 -10.71
CA GLU A 40 13.16 5.21 -10.84
C GLU A 40 13.13 3.99 -9.90
N PRO A 41 12.71 4.09 -8.62
CA PRO A 41 12.58 2.91 -7.75
C PRO A 41 11.54 1.89 -8.22
N LEU A 42 10.60 2.30 -9.08
CA LEU A 42 9.55 1.43 -9.64
C LEU A 42 10.00 0.76 -10.93
N VAL A 43 11.15 1.14 -11.51
CA VAL A 43 11.67 0.55 -12.73
C VAL A 43 12.28 -0.82 -12.43
N PRO A 44 11.87 -1.90 -13.11
CA PRO A 44 12.42 -3.23 -12.91
C PRO A 44 13.95 -3.25 -13.03
N GLY A 45 14.64 -3.77 -12.01
CA GLY A 45 16.10 -3.86 -11.98
C GLY A 45 16.83 -2.54 -11.70
N ALA A 46 16.12 -1.45 -11.40
CA ALA A 46 16.76 -0.27 -10.84
C ALA A 46 17.31 -0.58 -9.45
N PRO A 47 18.47 -0.02 -9.07
CA PRO A 47 18.92 -0.07 -7.69
C PRO A 47 17.86 0.61 -6.82
N LEU A 48 17.41 -0.10 -5.79
CA LEU A 48 16.51 0.48 -4.80
C LEU A 48 17.25 1.60 -4.06
N PRO A 49 16.59 2.73 -3.75
CA PRO A 49 17.18 3.76 -2.91
C PRO A 49 17.69 3.18 -1.58
N GLU A 50 18.77 3.75 -1.04
CA GLU A 50 19.25 3.36 0.29
C GLU A 50 18.12 3.51 1.32
N GLY A 51 17.90 2.46 2.11
CA GLY A 51 16.82 2.44 3.11
C GLY A 51 15.41 2.17 2.57
N PHE A 52 15.22 1.98 1.26
CA PHE A 52 13.90 1.67 0.67
C PHE A 52 13.38 0.28 1.09
N ALA A 53 14.28 -0.65 1.39
CA ALA A 53 13.94 -1.96 1.90
C ALA A 53 14.89 -2.32 3.05
N ARG A 54 14.38 -3.13 3.99
CA ARG A 54 15.17 -3.74 5.05
C ARG A 54 14.96 -5.25 5.05
N SER A 55 16.01 -6.00 5.40
CA SER A 55 15.87 -7.42 5.69
C SER A 55 15.08 -7.59 6.97
N PHE A 56 14.13 -8.53 6.97
CA PHE A 56 13.32 -8.88 8.12
C PHE A 56 13.16 -10.41 8.15
N THR A 57 13.15 -10.98 9.35
CA THR A 57 12.93 -12.41 9.58
C THR A 57 11.74 -12.57 10.50
N GLY A 58 10.72 -13.29 10.03
CA GLY A 58 9.51 -13.57 10.78
C GLY A 58 8.55 -14.41 9.95
N THR A 59 7.35 -14.63 10.47
CA THR A 59 6.26 -15.27 9.74
C THR A 59 5.71 -14.34 8.65
N GLY A 60 4.90 -14.88 7.74
CA GLY A 60 4.21 -14.05 6.75
C GLY A 60 3.31 -12.97 7.38
N ALA A 61 2.74 -13.24 8.55
CA ALA A 61 1.96 -12.27 9.30
C ALA A 61 2.83 -11.15 9.87
N ASP A 62 4.00 -11.47 10.41
CA ASP A 62 4.95 -10.46 10.89
C ASP A 62 5.38 -9.51 9.77
N HIS A 63 5.69 -10.07 8.60
CA HIS A 63 6.00 -9.27 7.42
C HIS A 63 4.84 -8.32 7.07
N MET A 64 3.60 -8.80 7.08
CA MET A 64 2.43 -7.96 6.79
C MET A 64 2.22 -6.86 7.83
N VAL A 65 2.38 -7.17 9.12
CA VAL A 65 2.30 -6.17 10.20
C VAL A 65 3.36 -5.09 10.04
N GLN A 66 4.62 -5.47 9.75
CA GLN A 66 5.67 -4.48 9.47
C GLN A 66 5.27 -3.57 8.29
N GLN A 67 4.80 -4.14 7.17
CA GLN A 67 4.39 -3.34 6.02
C GLN A 67 3.23 -2.38 6.33
N ILE A 68 2.23 -2.83 7.10
CA ILE A 68 1.12 -1.97 7.53
C ILE A 68 1.64 -0.80 8.38
N LYS A 69 2.56 -1.05 9.32
CA LYS A 69 3.17 -0.02 10.14
C LYS A 69 3.97 1.01 9.32
N GLU A 70 4.71 0.58 8.30
CA GLU A 70 5.46 1.50 7.42
C GLU A 70 4.54 2.50 6.67
N THR A 71 3.24 2.21 6.55
CA THR A 71 2.26 3.17 6.00
C THR A 71 1.83 4.26 6.97
N GLY A 72 2.24 4.18 8.24
CA GLY A 72 1.79 5.05 9.32
C GLY A 72 0.40 4.70 9.86
N ALA A 73 -0.07 3.47 9.63
CA ALA A 73 -1.33 3.00 10.18
C ALA A 73 -1.23 2.75 11.69
N GLU A 74 -2.26 3.18 12.42
CA GLU A 74 -2.39 3.00 13.86
C GLU A 74 -3.35 1.86 14.22
N TYR A 75 -4.30 1.55 13.32
CA TYR A 75 -5.37 0.61 13.58
C TYR A 75 -5.48 -0.43 12.47
N LEU A 76 -5.71 -1.68 12.88
CA LEU A 76 -6.14 -2.77 12.00
C LEU A 76 -7.57 -3.19 12.40
N PHE A 77 -8.53 -2.92 11.52
CA PHE A 77 -9.92 -3.28 11.72
C PHE A 77 -10.13 -4.73 11.25
N VAL A 78 -10.60 -5.59 12.15
CA VAL A 78 -10.72 -7.04 11.88
C VAL A 78 -12.15 -7.49 12.15
N SER A 79 -12.67 -8.41 11.34
CA SER A 79 -13.82 -9.22 11.73
C SER A 79 -13.36 -10.62 12.14
N ASN A 80 -14.15 -11.29 12.97
CA ASN A 80 -13.95 -12.71 13.19
C ASN A 80 -14.07 -13.49 11.87
N GLY A 81 -13.23 -14.50 11.68
CA GLY A 81 -13.22 -15.31 10.47
C GLY A 81 -12.08 -16.30 10.44
N SER A 82 -12.16 -17.31 9.57
CA SER A 82 -11.05 -18.23 9.37
C SER A 82 -9.88 -17.52 8.66
N GLY A 83 -8.65 -17.88 9.04
CA GLY A 83 -7.43 -17.39 8.39
C GLY A 83 -6.83 -16.09 8.96
N VAL A 84 -7.50 -15.40 9.89
CA VAL A 84 -6.98 -14.17 10.52
C VAL A 84 -6.06 -14.45 11.73
N GLY A 85 -6.03 -15.69 12.22
CA GLY A 85 -5.26 -16.11 13.40
C GLY A 85 -3.78 -15.71 13.36
N PRO A 86 -3.03 -15.96 12.28
CA PRO A 86 -1.61 -15.56 12.21
C PRO A 86 -1.38 -14.06 12.38
N ILE A 87 -2.29 -13.21 11.89
CA ILE A 87 -2.18 -11.77 12.09
C ILE A 87 -2.51 -11.40 13.52
N CYS A 88 -3.55 -11.99 14.12
CA CYS A 88 -3.85 -11.77 15.54
C CYS A 88 -2.66 -12.16 16.43
N ASP A 89 -1.95 -13.24 16.09
CA ASP A 89 -0.74 -13.69 16.79
C ASP A 89 0.40 -12.68 16.64
N ALA A 90 0.71 -12.23 15.42
CA ALA A 90 1.75 -11.23 15.16
C ALA A 90 1.49 -9.86 15.86
N LEU A 91 0.22 -9.49 16.06
CA LEU A 91 -0.15 -8.25 16.76
C LEU A 91 0.09 -8.31 18.27
N VAL A 92 0.24 -9.50 18.87
CA VAL A 92 0.63 -9.63 20.28
C VAL A 92 1.99 -8.98 20.53
N ASP A 93 2.92 -9.15 19.59
CA ASP A 93 4.27 -8.58 19.66
C ASP A 93 4.38 -7.17 19.05
N ASN A 94 3.30 -6.65 18.44
CA ASN A 94 3.26 -5.34 17.78
C ASN A 94 2.04 -4.51 18.25
N PRO A 95 1.92 -4.21 19.56
CA PRO A 95 0.73 -3.57 20.14
C PRO A 95 0.49 -2.13 19.66
N GLU A 96 1.48 -1.48 19.05
CA GLU A 96 1.36 -0.17 18.41
C GLU A 96 0.45 -0.16 17.18
N LEU A 97 0.23 -1.32 16.55
CA LEU A 97 -0.81 -1.50 15.55
C LEU A 97 -2.04 -2.10 16.25
N GLN A 98 -2.95 -1.24 16.71
CA GLN A 98 -4.04 -1.67 17.55
C GLN A 98 -5.11 -2.42 16.73
N LEU A 99 -5.42 -3.66 17.14
CA LEU A 99 -6.52 -4.42 16.58
C LEU A 99 -7.86 -3.88 17.09
N ILE A 100 -8.77 -3.56 16.17
CA ILE A 100 -10.15 -3.17 16.46
C ILE A 100 -11.08 -4.24 15.89
N GLN A 101 -11.72 -5.01 16.77
CA GLN A 101 -12.67 -6.05 16.37
C GLN A 101 -14.03 -5.44 16.03
N ALA A 102 -14.51 -5.67 14.81
CA ALA A 102 -15.87 -5.37 14.39
C ALA A 102 -16.78 -6.60 14.53
N THR A 103 -18.09 -6.37 14.61
CA THR A 103 -19.06 -7.46 14.80
C THR A 103 -19.49 -8.15 13.50
N GLN A 104 -19.21 -7.52 12.34
CA GLN A 104 -19.58 -8.05 11.03
C GLN A 104 -18.64 -7.49 9.93
N GLU A 105 -18.44 -8.23 8.84
CA GLU A 105 -17.39 -7.91 7.85
C GLU A 105 -17.66 -6.61 7.07
N GLY A 106 -18.92 -6.31 6.77
CA GLY A 106 -19.32 -5.02 6.22
C GLY A 106 -18.99 -3.86 7.15
N GLN A 107 -19.16 -4.02 8.47
CA GLN A 107 -18.78 -2.98 9.43
C GLN A 107 -17.28 -2.70 9.43
N VAL A 108 -16.44 -3.72 9.24
CA VAL A 108 -14.97 -3.53 9.12
C VAL A 108 -14.66 -2.49 8.05
N VAL A 109 -15.30 -2.62 6.89
CA VAL A 109 -15.10 -1.68 5.78
C VAL A 109 -15.60 -0.28 6.12
N SER A 110 -16.80 -0.18 6.70
CA SER A 110 -17.37 1.11 7.09
C SER A 110 -16.53 1.84 8.15
N ILE A 111 -15.99 1.11 9.12
CA ILE A 111 -15.13 1.70 10.16
C ILE A 111 -13.80 2.16 9.53
N ALA A 112 -13.18 1.32 8.68
CA ALA A 112 -11.92 1.65 8.02
C ALA A 112 -12.07 2.89 7.11
N ASP A 113 -13.14 2.96 6.33
CA ASP A 113 -13.46 4.10 5.46
C ASP A 113 -13.76 5.37 6.28
N GLY A 114 -14.59 5.26 7.32
CA GLY A 114 -14.90 6.37 8.22
C GLY A 114 -13.65 6.91 8.92
N TYR A 115 -12.77 6.02 9.40
CA TYR A 115 -11.49 6.39 9.99
C TYR A 115 -10.60 7.13 8.99
N ALA A 116 -10.46 6.60 7.77
CA ALA A 116 -9.64 7.23 6.74
C ALA A 116 -10.16 8.64 6.38
N LYS A 117 -11.47 8.80 6.23
CA LYS A 117 -12.13 10.08 5.96
C LYS A 117 -11.96 11.09 7.11
N ALA A 118 -12.08 10.63 8.36
CA ALA A 118 -12.01 11.51 9.53
C ALA A 118 -10.57 11.91 9.89
N SER A 119 -9.61 10.99 9.74
CA SER A 119 -8.22 11.18 10.19
C SER A 119 -7.27 11.60 9.08
N GLY A 120 -7.60 11.33 7.81
CA GLY A 120 -6.67 11.43 6.68
C GLY A 120 -5.57 10.38 6.68
N LYS A 121 -5.64 9.38 7.57
CA LYS A 121 -4.64 8.29 7.69
C LYS A 121 -5.15 6.99 7.05
N PRO A 122 -4.26 6.08 6.62
CA PRO A 122 -4.66 4.79 6.05
C PRO A 122 -5.46 3.94 7.05
N GLY A 123 -6.62 3.42 6.62
CA GLY A 123 -7.40 2.43 7.37
C GLY A 123 -7.28 1.05 6.73
N PHE A 124 -6.89 0.04 7.51
CA PHE A 124 -6.77 -1.35 7.04
C PHE A 124 -7.91 -2.21 7.58
N GLY A 125 -8.70 -2.80 6.69
CA GLY A 125 -9.74 -3.76 7.02
C GLY A 125 -9.33 -5.18 6.64
N MET A 126 -9.51 -6.15 7.53
CA MET A 126 -9.25 -7.56 7.27
C MET A 126 -10.40 -8.45 7.73
N PHE A 127 -10.81 -9.35 6.84
CA PHE A 127 -11.90 -10.30 7.05
C PHE A 127 -11.65 -11.56 6.22
N SER A 128 -12.32 -12.65 6.58
CA SER A 128 -12.16 -13.93 5.87
C SER A 128 -12.74 -13.88 4.45
N ARG A 129 -12.31 -14.80 3.58
CA ARG A 129 -12.81 -14.93 2.21
C ARG A 129 -14.34 -15.05 2.14
N VAL A 130 -14.96 -15.74 3.10
CA VAL A 130 -16.42 -15.91 3.14
C VAL A 130 -17.15 -14.62 3.53
N GLY A 131 -16.46 -13.67 4.16
CA GLY A 131 -16.98 -12.34 4.48
C GLY A 131 -16.98 -11.36 3.30
N LEU A 132 -16.33 -11.69 2.18
CA LEU A 132 -16.26 -10.79 1.02
C LEU A 132 -17.64 -10.36 0.48
N PRO A 133 -18.65 -11.24 0.33
CA PRO A 133 -19.99 -10.82 -0.07
C PRO A 133 -20.63 -9.83 0.91
N HIS A 134 -20.41 -10.04 2.22
CA HIS A 134 -20.90 -9.14 3.27
C HIS A 134 -20.24 -7.77 3.24
N SER A 135 -18.97 -7.71 2.85
CA SER A 135 -18.18 -6.48 2.75
C SER A 135 -18.42 -5.71 1.45
N SER A 136 -18.90 -6.39 0.39
CA SER A 136 -18.90 -5.87 -0.98
C SER A 136 -19.64 -4.55 -1.17
N SER A 137 -20.82 -4.37 -0.55
CA SER A 137 -21.61 -3.14 -0.67
C SER A 137 -20.87 -1.94 -0.06
N ASN A 138 -20.23 -2.14 1.10
CA ASN A 138 -19.48 -1.09 1.77
C ASN A 138 -18.15 -0.81 1.07
N MET A 139 -17.53 -1.81 0.43
CA MET A 139 -16.36 -1.60 -0.43
C MET A 139 -16.70 -0.77 -1.67
N TYR A 140 -17.89 -0.94 -2.24
CA TYR A 140 -18.35 -0.13 -3.37
C TYR A 140 -18.58 1.34 -2.96
N ASN A 141 -18.99 1.57 -1.72
CA ASN A 141 -19.26 2.91 -1.21
C ASN A 141 -18.01 3.68 -0.75
N ALA A 142 -16.94 2.97 -0.38
CA ALA A 142 -15.68 3.54 0.09
C ALA A 142 -14.89 4.19 -1.06
#